data_AF-A0AAU6EI74-F1
#
_entry.id   AF-A0AAU6EI74-F1
#
_cell.length_a   1.000
_cell.length_b   1.000
_cell.length_c   1.000
_cell.angle_alpha   90.00
_cell.angle_beta   90.00
_cell.angle_gamma   90.00
#
_symmetry.space_group_name_H-M   'P 1'
#
loop_
_entity.id
_entity.type
_entity.pdbx_description
1 polymer ?
#
loop_
_entity_poly.entity_id
_entity_poly.type
_entity_poly.pdbx_seq_one_letter_code
_entity_poly.pdbx_strand_id
1 'polypeptide(L)' 'MSRELITRYGQTWTISEGTGGGWYAVRRTNMSAYGLEHGLCNVRCGATVRELARNLEEETQLENQPWRRVPLIPMP' A
#
# COMPACT_ATOMS: atom_id res chain seq x y z
N MET A 1 -10.20 -14.22 7.38
CA MET A 1 -8.90 -13.51 7.30
C MET A 1 -8.85 -12.51 6.14
N SER A 2 -9.18 -12.87 4.89
CA SER A 2 -9.26 -11.91 3.77
C SER A 2 -10.25 -10.76 4.01
N ARG A 3 -11.41 -11.06 4.62
CA ARG A 3 -12.43 -10.06 4.99
C ARG A 3 -11.90 -8.98 5.94
N GLU A 4 -10.99 -9.33 6.84
CA GLU A 4 -10.40 -8.40 7.81
C GLU A 4 -9.44 -7.41 7.13
N LEU A 5 -8.61 -7.91 6.22
CA LEU A 5 -7.77 -7.07 5.36
C LEU A 5 -8.58 -6.12 4.50
N ILE A 6 -9.68 -6.60 3.91
CA ILE A 6 -10.59 -5.75 3.12
C ILE A 6 -11.23 -4.69 4.03
N THR A 7 -11.62 -5.03 5.25
CA THR A 7 -12.14 -4.02 6.20
C THR A 7 -11.08 -3.00 6.58
N ARG A 8 -9.84 -3.43 6.86
CA ARG A 8 -8.76 -2.56 7.36
C ARG A 8 -8.12 -1.69 6.28
N TYR A 9 -7.90 -2.24 5.09
CA TYR A 9 -7.15 -1.60 4.01
C TYR A 9 -7.99 -1.32 2.76
N GLY A 10 -9.22 -1.81 2.70
CA GLY A 10 -10.08 -1.75 1.51
C GLY A 10 -10.45 -0.34 1.05
N GLN A 11 -10.26 0.69 1.88
CA GLN A 11 -10.42 2.09 1.45
C GLN A 11 -9.32 2.50 0.47
N THR A 12 -8.08 2.07 0.72
CA THR A 12 -6.90 2.44 -0.08
C THR A 12 -6.53 1.36 -1.09
N TRP A 13 -6.86 0.10 -0.82
CA TRP A 13 -6.41 -1.06 -1.59
C TRP A 13 -7.56 -1.93 -2.08
N THR A 14 -7.49 -2.35 -3.33
CA THR A 14 -8.28 -3.47 -3.88
C THR A 14 -7.47 -4.75 -3.68
N ILE A 15 -7.99 -5.65 -2.85
CA ILE A 15 -7.32 -6.90 -2.45
C ILE A 15 -8.01 -8.07 -3.13
N SER A 16 -7.24 -8.99 -3.70
CA SER A 16 -7.78 -10.16 -4.42
C SER A 16 -6.79 -11.34 -4.42
N GLU A 17 -7.31 -12.53 -4.69
CA GLU A 17 -6.51 -13.74 -4.88
C GLU A 17 -5.91 -13.75 -6.28
N GLY A 18 -4.61 -14.04 -6.36
CA GLY A 18 -3.90 -14.23 -7.62
C GLY A 18 -4.14 -15.64 -8.17
N THR A 19 -4.11 -15.77 -9.50
CA THR A 19 -4.39 -17.02 -10.24
C THR A 19 -3.48 -18.20 -9.88
N GLY A 20 -2.34 -17.95 -9.22
CA GLY A 20 -1.38 -18.96 -8.74
C GLY A 20 -1.49 -19.33 -7.25
N GLY A 21 -2.56 -18.95 -6.56
CA GLY A 21 -2.76 -19.27 -5.13
C GLY A 21 -2.12 -18.28 -4.13
N GLY A 22 -1.70 -17.11 -4.61
CA GLY A 22 -1.21 -16.01 -3.79
C GLY A 22 -2.26 -14.91 -3.59
N TRP A 23 -1.85 -13.82 -2.95
CA TRP A 23 -2.67 -12.64 -2.72
C TRP A 23 -1.99 -11.39 -3.25
N TYR A 24 -2.77 -10.48 -3.79
CA TYR A 24 -2.27 -9.19 -4.22
C TYR A 24 -3.22 -8.07 -3.80
N ALA A 25 -2.64 -6.87 -3.67
CA ALA A 25 -3.34 -5.65 -3.37
C ALA A 25 -2.87 -4.57 -4.35
N VAL A 26 -3.81 -3.88 -4.96
CA VAL A 26 -3.56 -2.74 -5.86
C VAL A 26 -4.18 -1.50 -5.24
N ARG A 27 -3.43 -0.38 -5.21
CA ARG A 27 -3.98 0.89 -4.71
C ARG A 27 -5.14 1.35 -5.58
N ARG A 28 -6.16 1.89 -4.93
CA ARG A 28 -7.35 2.46 -5.58
C ARG A 28 -7.11 3.86 -6.13
N THR A 29 -6.17 4.58 -5.53
CA THR A 29 -5.75 5.92 -5.96
C THR A 29 -4.30 5.87 -6.39
N ASN A 30 -3.99 6.56 -7.50
CA ASN A 30 -2.61 6.71 -7.92
C ASN A 30 -1.82 7.48 -6.87
N MET A 31 -0.62 6.98 -6.57
CA MET A 31 0.31 7.71 -5.72
C MET A 31 0.88 8.94 -6.41
N SER A 32 1.22 9.94 -5.58
CA SER A 32 2.04 11.05 -6.03
C SER A 32 3.43 10.57 -6.44
N ALA A 33 4.07 11.31 -7.35
CA ALA A 33 5.46 11.05 -7.78
C ALA A 33 6.40 10.93 -6.56
N TYR A 34 6.24 11.82 -5.58
CA TYR A 34 6.99 11.81 -4.34
C TYR A 34 6.84 10.50 -3.54
N GLY A 35 5.64 9.90 -3.51
CA GLY A 35 5.43 8.62 -2.84
C GLY A 35 6.21 7.48 -3.50
N LEU A 36 6.30 7.48 -4.83
CA LEU A 36 7.09 6.50 -5.57
C LEU A 36 8.60 6.67 -5.34
N GLU A 37 9.08 7.91 -5.30
CA GLU A 37 10.49 8.24 -5.02
C GLU A 37 10.93 7.78 -3.62
N HIS A 38 9.99 7.75 -2.67
CA HIS A 38 10.23 7.29 -1.31
C HIS A 38 9.90 5.80 -1.08
N GLY A 39 9.73 5.03 -2.15
CA GLY A 39 9.66 3.56 -2.09
C GLY A 39 8.28 2.98 -1.78
N LEU A 40 7.21 3.77 -1.89
CA LEU A 40 5.85 3.23 -1.85
C LEU A 40 5.50 2.57 -3.20
N CYS A 41 4.71 1.50 -3.13
CA CYS A 41 4.30 0.75 -4.31
C CYS A 41 2.79 0.82 -4.57
N ASN A 42 2.39 0.92 -5.84
CA ASN A 42 0.97 0.83 -6.23
C ASN A 42 0.44 -0.60 -6.13
N VAL A 43 1.33 -1.59 -6.07
CA VAL A 43 0.99 -3.01 -6.00
C VAL A 43 1.84 -3.68 -4.92
N ARG A 44 1.20 -4.52 -4.09
CA ARG A 44 1.87 -5.43 -3.17
C ARG A 44 1.34 -6.84 -3.37
N CYS A 45 2.23 -7.82 -3.28
CA CYS A 45 1.91 -9.24 -3.40
C CYS A 45 2.36 -9.97 -2.13
N GLY A 46 1.76 -11.12 -1.86
CA GLY A 46 2.22 -12.07 -0.85
C GLY A 46 1.77 -13.47 -1.20
N ALA A 47 2.59 -14.49 -0.91
CA ALA A 47 2.21 -15.88 -1.12
C ALA A 47 1.09 -16.32 -0.17
N THR A 48 0.91 -15.61 0.95
CA THR A 48 -0.20 -15.82 1.89
C THR A 48 -0.89 -14.51 2.25
N VAL A 49 -2.12 -14.62 2.75
CA VAL A 49 -2.88 -13.50 3.34
C VAL A 49 -2.07 -12.77 4.41
N ARG A 50 -1.32 -13.50 5.24
CA ARG A 50 -0.52 -12.95 6.32
C ARG A 50 0.67 -12.13 5.80
N GLU A 51 1.34 -12.63 4.78
CA GLU A 51 2.43 -11.93 4.12
C GLU A 51 1.92 -10.64 3.45
N LEU A 52 0.77 -10.71 2.77
CA LEU A 52 0.15 -9.51 2.21
C LEU A 52 -0.20 -8.50 3.31
N ALA A 53 -0.75 -8.94 4.45
CA ALA A 53 -1.04 -8.05 5.58
C ALA A 53 0.19 -7.34 6.11
N ARG A 54 1.29 -8.07 6.28
CA ARG A 54 2.57 -7.48 6.71
C ARG A 54 3.06 -6.44 5.71
N ASN A 55 3.06 -6.77 4.42
CA ASN A 55 3.51 -5.86 3.36
C ASN A 55 2.64 -4.59 3.29
N LEU A 56 1.33 -4.70 3.52
CA LEU A 56 0.41 -3.57 3.59
C LEU A 56 0.62 -2.71 4.84
N GLU A 57 0.97 -3.32 5.97
CA GLU A 57 1.32 -2.59 7.19
C GLU A 57 2.63 -1.83 7.03
N GLU A 58 3.65 -2.44 6.42
CA GLU A 58 4.91 -1.78 6.06
C GLU A 58 4.67 -0.58 5.13
N GLU A 59 3.84 -0.73 4.08
CA GLU A 59 3.40 0.39 3.22
C GLU A 59 2.70 1.50 4.01
N THR A 60 1.82 1.14 4.95
CA THR A 60 1.08 2.11 5.75
C THR A 60 2.01 2.85 6.70
N GLN A 61 3.02 2.18 7.26
CA GLN A 61 4.03 2.81 8.10
C GLN A 61 4.91 3.77 7.30
N LEU A 62 5.38 3.35 6.12
CA LEU A 62 6.11 4.19 5.18
C LEU A 62 5.29 5.43 4.79
N GLU A 63 4.00 5.26 4.49
CA GLU A 63 3.10 6.36 4.12
C GLU A 63 2.89 7.38 5.24
N ASN A 64 2.89 6.93 6.51
CA ASN A 64 2.71 7.79 7.68
C ASN A 64 4.00 8.49 8.14
N GLN A 65 5.13 8.29 7.45
CA GLN A 65 6.38 8.93 7.82
C GLN A 65 6.34 10.45 7.62
N PRO A 66 7.15 11.20 8.41
CA PRO A 66 7.11 12.65 8.46
C PRO A 66 7.50 13.37 7.16
N TRP A 67 8.11 12.69 6.19
CA TRP A 67 8.39 13.28 4.86
C TRP A 67 7.13 13.68 4.10
N ARG A 68 5.95 13.10 4.41
CA ARG A 68 4.65 13.60 3.92
C ARG A 68 4.16 14.89 4.59
N ARG A 69 4.67 15.24 5.78
CA ARG A 69 4.24 16.43 6.54
C ARG A 69 5.05 17.68 6.23
N VAL A 70 6.12 17.56 5.46
CA VAL A 70 6.82 18.73 4.94
C VAL A 70 5.96 19.28 3.83
N PRO A 71 5.38 20.49 3.95
CA PRO A 71 4.78 21.14 2.81
C PRO A 71 5.88 21.21 1.76
N LEU A 72 5.61 20.72 0.55
CA LEU A 72 6.40 21.09 -0.61
C LEU A 72 6.27 22.61 -0.71
N ILE A 73 7.16 23.35 -0.06
CA ILE A 73 7.41 24.74 -0.39
C ILE A 73 7.96 24.65 -1.81
N PRO A 74 7.23 25.13 -2.83
CA PRO A 74 7.84 25.23 -4.14
C PRO A 74 9.03 26.19 -3.99
N MET A 75 10.24 25.69 -4.23
CA MET A 75 11.38 26.53 -4.57
C MET A 75 11.35 26.67 -6.11
N PRO A 76 11.50 27.85 -6.72
CA PRO A 76 11.76 29.18 -6.18
C PRO A 76 10.56 30.15 -6.20
#